data_AF-A0A1I9YE54-F1
#
_entry.id   AF-A0A1I9YE54-F1
#
_cell.length_a   1.000
_cell.length_b   1.000
_cell.length_c   1.000
_cell.angle_alpha   90.00
_cell.angle_beta   90.00
_cell.angle_gamma   90.00
#
_symmetry.space_group_name_H-M   'P 1'
#
loop_
_entity.id
_entity.type
_entity.pdbx_description
1 polymer ?
#
loop_
_entity_poly.entity_id
_entity_poly.type
_entity_poly.pdbx_seq_one_letter_code
_entity_poly.pdbx_strand_id
1 'polypeptide(L)'
;MTVVRAPGRKSAAAVRVVAQAGLSFESADDIVCGVDEAGRGPLAGPVVAAAVIFNPAKPMIRGLDDSKVLSALKREALYDKIVERALAYCIASATVEEIDSLNILHATMLAMKRAVEGLSVVPTLVKIDGNRCPTLSIRSEAVISGDALVKCISAASILAKVTRDRMLLELHQTYPMYGFDAHAGYGTPQHLAALREHGPCEHHRRSFAPVREAHLRFGTGVPLPGADAVIAADALLLDGDAFGEAGLA
;
A
#
# COMPACT_ATOMS: atom_id res chain seq x y z
N MET A 1 -32.96 19.80 57.34
CA MET A 1 -32.06 19.54 56.20
C MET A 1 -32.41 18.19 55.61
N THR A 2 -33.16 18.18 54.52
CA THR A 2 -33.69 16.97 53.86
C THR A 2 -32.74 16.59 52.73
N VAL A 3 -32.10 15.42 52.83
CA VAL A 3 -31.18 14.92 51.80
C VAL A 3 -31.99 14.13 50.77
N VAL A 4 -32.11 14.66 49.56
CA VAL A 4 -32.69 13.96 48.41
C VAL A 4 -31.60 13.10 47.76
N ARG A 5 -31.83 11.79 47.70
CA ARG A 5 -30.90 10.82 47.10
C ARG A 5 -31.23 10.65 45.61
N ALA A 6 -30.28 10.94 44.73
CA ALA A 6 -30.42 10.76 43.28
C ALA A 6 -30.48 9.28 42.88
N PRO A 7 -31.21 8.90 41.81
CA PRO A 7 -31.32 7.51 41.39
C PRO A 7 -30.07 7.05 40.62
N GLY A 8 -29.57 5.85 40.95
CA GLY A 8 -28.39 5.26 40.33
C GLY A 8 -28.62 4.83 38.89
N ARG A 9 -27.65 5.13 38.01
CA ARG A 9 -27.60 4.63 36.63
C ARG A 9 -27.40 3.12 36.63
N LYS A 10 -28.32 2.38 35.99
CA LYS A 10 -28.14 0.96 35.69
C LYS A 10 -27.06 0.81 34.62
N SER A 11 -25.99 0.09 34.95
CA SER A 11 -24.96 -0.34 34.00
C SER A 11 -25.56 -1.36 33.04
N ALA A 12 -25.65 -1.04 31.75
CA ALA A 12 -25.98 -2.01 30.72
C ALA A 12 -24.84 -3.03 30.62
N ALA A 13 -25.17 -4.32 30.76
CA ALA A 13 -24.21 -5.40 30.58
C ALA A 13 -23.77 -5.46 29.12
N ALA A 14 -22.46 -5.40 28.88
CA ALA A 14 -21.87 -5.53 27.56
C ALA A 14 -22.13 -6.95 27.02
N VAL A 15 -22.86 -7.03 25.90
CA VAL A 15 -23.05 -8.28 25.15
C VAL A 15 -21.69 -8.70 24.60
N ARG A 16 -21.17 -9.82 25.10
CA ARG A 16 -19.93 -10.41 24.63
C ARG A 16 -20.21 -11.11 23.31
N VAL A 17 -20.01 -10.41 22.20
CA VAL A 17 -20.01 -11.02 20.86
C VAL A 17 -18.84 -12.00 20.83
N VAL A 18 -19.16 -13.30 20.87
CA VAL A 18 -18.16 -14.34 20.64
C VAL A 18 -17.90 -14.34 19.15
N ALA A 19 -16.89 -13.59 18.72
CA ALA A 19 -16.41 -13.63 17.35
C ALA A 19 -15.90 -15.05 17.10
N GLN A 20 -16.43 -15.72 16.07
CA GLN A 20 -15.85 -16.95 15.56
C GLN A 20 -14.41 -16.64 15.17
N ALA A 21 -13.46 -17.27 15.87
CA ALA A 21 -12.05 -17.12 15.53
C ALA A 21 -11.86 -17.55 14.08
N GLY A 22 -11.19 -16.69 13.30
CA GLY A 22 -10.80 -17.05 11.93
C GLY A 22 -9.98 -18.33 11.94
N LEU A 23 -10.04 -19.08 10.84
CA LEU A 23 -9.18 -20.23 10.65
C LEU A 23 -7.73 -19.72 10.59
N SER A 24 -6.91 -20.04 11.60
CA SER A 24 -5.47 -19.83 11.54
C SER A 24 -4.86 -20.99 10.78
N PHE A 25 -4.33 -20.73 9.59
CA PHE A 25 -3.64 -21.71 8.77
C PHE A 25 -2.11 -21.61 8.93
N GLU A 26 -1.63 -20.99 10.01
CA GLU A 26 -0.21 -20.93 10.34
C GLU A 26 0.28 -22.28 10.89
N SER A 27 1.41 -22.74 10.37
CA SER A 27 2.17 -23.86 10.96
C SER A 27 3.32 -23.32 11.82
N ALA A 28 3.71 -24.07 12.85
CA ALA A 28 4.93 -23.77 13.62
C ALA A 28 6.20 -23.78 12.75
N ASP A 29 6.17 -24.48 11.63
CA ASP A 29 7.26 -24.58 10.67
C ASP A 29 7.24 -23.48 9.59
N ASP A 30 6.29 -22.54 9.65
CA ASP A 30 6.15 -21.51 8.63
C ASP A 30 7.31 -20.50 8.65
N ILE A 31 7.94 -20.33 7.49
CA ILE A 31 8.84 -19.20 7.22
C ILE A 31 7.96 -18.05 6.72
N VAL A 32 7.58 -17.18 7.66
CA VAL A 32 6.65 -16.07 7.41
C VAL A 32 7.38 -14.86 6.83
N CYS A 33 6.93 -14.43 5.65
CA CYS A 33 7.33 -13.18 5.01
C CYS A 33 6.26 -12.10 5.21
N GLY A 34 6.65 -10.89 5.58
CA GLY A 34 5.78 -9.72 5.56
C GLY A 34 6.07 -8.83 4.35
N VAL A 35 5.02 -8.29 3.72
CA VAL A 35 5.11 -7.47 2.51
C VAL A 35 4.25 -6.22 2.65
N ASP A 36 4.79 -5.07 2.25
CA ASP A 36 4.07 -3.80 2.20
C ASP A 36 4.66 -2.89 1.10
N GLU A 37 3.92 -1.86 0.71
CA GLU A 37 4.29 -0.86 -0.29
C GLU A 37 4.36 0.58 0.24
N ALA A 38 5.13 1.40 -0.47
CA ALA A 38 5.12 2.84 -0.34
C ALA A 38 4.94 3.49 -1.72
N GLY A 39 4.16 4.58 -1.75
CA GLY A 39 4.07 5.42 -2.95
C GLY A 39 2.90 5.15 -3.88
N ARG A 40 1.74 4.71 -3.40
CA ARG A 40 0.56 4.58 -4.26
C ARG A 40 -0.09 5.89 -4.67
N GLY A 41 -0.26 6.81 -3.72
CA GLY A 41 -0.92 8.11 -3.96
C GLY A 41 -0.13 9.23 -4.66
N PRO A 42 1.22 9.28 -4.62
CA PRO A 42 2.01 10.33 -5.25
C PRO A 42 1.76 10.51 -6.75
N LEU A 43 1.96 11.74 -7.22
CA LEU A 43 1.90 12.11 -8.64
C LEU A 43 3.19 11.76 -9.39
N ALA A 44 4.30 11.56 -8.67
CA ALA A 44 5.61 11.30 -9.23
C ALA A 44 6.37 10.19 -8.50
N GLY A 45 7.30 9.57 -9.24
CA GLY A 45 8.15 8.50 -8.78
C GLY A 45 7.47 7.11 -8.78
N PRO A 46 8.25 6.05 -8.52
CA PRO A 46 7.76 4.68 -8.55
C PRO A 46 6.85 4.36 -7.36
N VAL A 47 6.19 3.19 -7.44
CA VAL A 47 5.69 2.47 -6.26
C VAL A 47 6.78 1.47 -5.86
N VAL A 48 7.12 1.45 -4.57
CA VAL A 48 8.19 0.59 -4.02
C VAL A 48 7.53 -0.38 -3.05
N ALA A 49 7.84 -1.66 -3.15
CA ALA A 49 7.43 -2.67 -2.20
C ALA A 49 8.66 -3.35 -1.58
N ALA A 50 8.50 -3.83 -0.35
CA ALA A 50 9.52 -4.62 0.31
C ALA A 50 8.92 -5.91 0.86
N ALA A 51 9.76 -6.94 0.94
CA ALA A 51 9.45 -8.23 1.54
C ALA A 51 10.50 -8.51 2.62
N VAL A 52 10.07 -8.94 3.81
CA VAL A 52 10.94 -9.16 4.97
C VAL A 52 10.61 -10.48 5.66
N ILE A 53 11.65 -11.29 5.88
CA ILE A 53 11.61 -12.49 6.72
C ILE A 53 12.54 -12.25 7.91
N PHE A 54 12.04 -12.39 9.14
CA PHE A 54 12.88 -12.27 10.33
C PHE A 54 13.71 -13.51 10.58
N ASN A 55 14.91 -13.33 11.14
CA ASN A 55 15.76 -14.42 11.57
C ASN A 55 15.37 -14.86 12.99
N PRO A 56 14.89 -16.11 13.20
CA PRO A 56 14.52 -16.59 14.52
C PRO A 56 15.71 -16.68 15.49
N ALA A 57 16.94 -16.74 14.99
CA ALA A 57 18.15 -16.73 15.82
C ALA A 57 18.56 -15.32 16.30
N LYS A 58 17.89 -14.26 15.82
CA LYS A 58 18.19 -12.86 16.18
C LYS A 58 17.10 -12.31 17.11
N PRO A 59 17.45 -11.44 18.08
CA PRO A 59 16.45 -10.78 18.91
C PRO A 59 15.48 -9.93 18.08
N MET A 60 14.20 -10.02 18.42
CA MET A 60 13.15 -9.21 17.79
C MET A 60 13.48 -7.71 17.86
N ILE A 61 13.22 -7.02 16.75
CA ILE A 61 13.44 -5.57 16.65
C ILE A 61 12.35 -4.85 17.44
N ARG A 62 12.76 -4.11 18.47
CA ARG A 62 11.85 -3.28 19.27
C ARG A 62 11.55 -1.96 18.55
N GLY A 63 10.34 -1.44 18.75
CA GLY A 63 9.92 -0.15 18.20
C GLY A 63 9.39 -0.20 16.77
N LEU A 64 9.18 -1.40 16.21
CA LEU A 64 8.41 -1.59 14.98
C LEU A 64 6.94 -1.24 15.23
N ASP A 65 6.44 -0.30 14.43
CA ASP A 65 5.08 0.23 14.45
C ASP A 65 4.71 0.71 13.03
N ASP A 66 3.52 1.27 12.83
CA ASP A 66 3.13 1.90 11.57
C ASP A 66 4.19 2.95 11.16
N SER A 67 4.74 2.79 9.95
CA SER A 67 5.78 3.67 9.42
C SER A 67 5.34 5.13 9.31
N LYS A 68 4.03 5.40 9.23
CA LYS A 68 3.45 6.76 9.19
C LYS A 68 3.44 7.42 10.56
N VAL A 69 3.41 6.65 11.64
CA VAL A 69 3.46 7.14 13.03
C VAL A 69 4.91 7.44 13.45
N LEU A 70 5.88 6.74 12.87
CA LEU A 70 7.29 6.90 13.16
C LEU A 70 7.88 8.17 12.49
N SER A 71 8.75 8.87 13.21
CA SER A 71 9.52 9.97 12.63
C SER A 71 10.55 9.45 11.62
N ALA A 72 10.95 10.30 10.66
CA ALA A 72 11.95 9.93 9.65
C ALA A 72 13.24 9.39 10.27
N LEU A 73 13.78 10.06 11.29
CA LEU A 73 14.97 9.61 12.03
C LEU A 73 14.81 8.22 12.66
N LYS A 74 13.62 7.92 13.23
CA LYS A 74 13.35 6.59 13.79
C LYS A 74 13.26 5.53 12.70
N ARG A 75 12.63 5.85 11.56
CA ARG A 75 12.55 4.93 10.41
C ARG A 75 13.92 4.59 9.86
N GLU A 76 14.79 5.58 9.69
CA GLU A 76 16.18 5.38 9.25
C GLU A 76 16.94 4.44 10.19
N ALA A 77 16.89 4.69 11.51
CA ALA A 77 17.54 3.82 12.48
C ALA A 77 16.93 2.40 12.56
N LEU A 78 15.65 2.23 12.22
CA LEU A 78 15.00 0.92 12.12
C LEU A 78 15.34 0.22 10.82
N TYR A 79 15.47 0.95 9.71
CA TYR A 79 15.87 0.43 8.40
C TYR A 79 17.17 -0.36 8.51
N ASP A 80 18.20 0.25 9.10
CA ASP A 80 19.52 -0.38 9.27
C ASP A 80 19.43 -1.64 10.13
N LYS A 81 18.64 -1.61 11.20
CA LYS A 81 18.41 -2.77 12.08
C LYS A 81 17.65 -3.89 11.38
N ILE A 82 16.68 -3.57 10.53
CA ILE A 82 15.91 -4.56 9.77
C ILE A 82 16.85 -5.25 8.77
N VAL A 83 17.62 -4.47 8.00
CA VAL A 83 18.60 -4.99 7.04
C VAL A 83 19.63 -5.89 7.72
N GLU A 84 20.16 -5.48 8.88
CA GLU A 84 21.17 -6.24 9.63
C GLU A 84 20.63 -7.57 10.20
N ARG A 85 19.35 -7.61 10.60
CA ARG A 85 18.81 -8.71 11.42
C ARG A 85 17.80 -9.60 10.70
N ALA A 86 17.28 -9.18 9.55
CA ALA A 86 16.41 -10.01 8.73
C ALA A 86 17.16 -11.28 8.30
N LEU A 87 16.43 -12.39 8.18
CA LEU A 87 16.95 -13.61 7.55
C LEU A 87 17.13 -13.39 6.05
N ALA A 88 16.12 -12.76 5.44
CA ALA A 88 16.13 -12.32 4.06
C ALA A 88 15.22 -11.10 3.94
N TYR A 89 15.58 -10.18 3.04
CA TYR A 89 14.70 -9.11 2.61
C TYR A 89 14.96 -8.82 1.15
N CYS A 90 13.98 -8.22 0.49
CA CYS A 90 14.12 -7.74 -0.87
C CYS A 90 13.27 -6.49 -1.04
N ILE A 91 13.76 -5.53 -1.82
CA ILE A 91 13.06 -4.30 -2.15
C ILE A 91 12.98 -4.23 -3.66
N ALA A 92 11.77 -4.05 -4.17
CA ALA A 92 11.50 -3.95 -5.59
C ALA A 92 10.58 -2.77 -5.87
N SER A 93 10.54 -2.34 -7.13
CA SER A 93 9.67 -1.24 -7.54
C SER A 93 8.93 -1.56 -8.84
N ALA A 94 7.85 -0.82 -9.05
CA ALA A 94 7.26 -0.64 -10.37
C ALA A 94 7.43 0.82 -10.79
N THR A 95 7.94 0.99 -11.99
CA THR A 95 8.30 2.27 -12.62
C THR A 95 7.05 3.10 -12.94
N VAL A 96 7.26 4.36 -13.31
CA VAL A 96 6.17 5.26 -13.71
C VAL A 96 5.50 4.74 -14.98
N GLU A 97 6.28 4.20 -15.90
CA GLU A 97 5.84 3.59 -17.16
C GLU A 97 4.96 2.36 -16.90
N GLU A 98 5.34 1.52 -15.93
CA GLU A 98 4.55 0.37 -15.51
C GLU A 98 3.27 0.79 -14.79
N ILE A 99 3.30 1.85 -13.98
CA ILE A 99 2.10 2.41 -13.36
C ILE A 99 1.12 2.91 -14.41
N ASP A 100 1.61 3.64 -15.41
CA ASP A 100 0.78 4.19 -16.48
C ASP A 100 0.22 3.09 -17.39
N SER A 101 0.96 1.99 -17.59
CA SER A 101 0.53 0.87 -18.45
C SER A 101 -0.40 -0.13 -17.73
N LEU A 102 -0.16 -0.41 -16.45
CA LEU A 102 -0.86 -1.46 -15.70
C LEU A 102 -1.97 -0.93 -14.80
N ASN A 103 -2.03 0.39 -14.58
CA ASN A 103 -2.67 1.07 -13.47
C ASN A 103 -1.97 0.87 -12.12
N ILE A 104 -2.27 1.76 -11.15
CA ILE A 104 -1.60 1.79 -9.85
C ILE A 104 -1.82 0.53 -9.02
N LEU A 105 -2.97 -0.14 -9.13
CA LEU A 105 -3.25 -1.36 -8.38
C LEU A 105 -2.36 -2.49 -8.89
N HIS A 106 -2.35 -2.76 -10.19
CA HIS A 106 -1.55 -3.86 -10.74
C HIS A 106 -0.05 -3.57 -10.69
N ALA A 107 0.38 -2.31 -10.84
CA ALA A 107 1.78 -1.94 -10.62
C ALA A 107 2.22 -2.17 -9.17
N THR A 108 1.34 -1.92 -8.19
CA THR A 108 1.59 -2.27 -6.78
C THR A 108 1.74 -3.79 -6.63
N MET A 109 0.81 -4.57 -7.19
CA MET A 109 0.86 -6.04 -7.16
C MET A 109 2.14 -6.58 -7.82
N LEU A 110 2.59 -5.96 -8.91
CA LEU A 110 3.84 -6.29 -9.59
C LEU A 110 5.05 -6.01 -8.71
N ALA A 111 5.12 -4.84 -8.05
CA ALA A 111 6.21 -4.51 -7.13
C ALA A 111 6.27 -5.49 -5.95
N MET A 112 5.12 -5.81 -5.34
CA MET A 112 5.04 -6.79 -4.25
C MET A 112 5.48 -8.19 -4.71
N LYS A 113 5.02 -8.63 -5.89
CA LYS A 113 5.43 -9.91 -6.48
C LYS A 113 6.95 -9.97 -6.67
N ARG A 114 7.54 -8.94 -7.27
CA ARG A 114 9.00 -8.83 -7.45
C ARG A 114 9.75 -8.86 -6.13
N ALA A 115 9.23 -8.20 -5.10
CA ALA A 115 9.86 -8.21 -3.78
C ALA A 115 9.86 -9.63 -3.18
N VAL A 116 8.75 -10.37 -3.29
CA VAL A 116 8.68 -11.76 -2.81
C VAL A 116 9.58 -12.68 -3.63
N GLU A 117 9.52 -12.61 -4.96
CA GLU A 117 10.31 -13.47 -5.86
C GLU A 117 11.81 -13.17 -5.81
N GLY A 118 12.20 -11.96 -5.40
CA GLY A 118 13.59 -11.56 -5.23
C GLY A 118 14.21 -11.91 -3.87
N LEU A 119 13.49 -12.60 -2.99
CA LEU A 119 14.04 -13.06 -1.70
C LEU A 119 15.09 -14.17 -1.91
N SER A 120 16.18 -14.11 -1.15
CA SER A 120 17.20 -15.18 -1.12
C SER A 120 16.73 -16.46 -0.41
N VAL A 121 15.66 -16.36 0.39
CA VAL A 121 15.02 -17.46 1.09
C VAL A 121 13.56 -17.52 0.66
N VAL A 122 13.11 -18.67 0.17
CA VAL A 122 11.72 -18.87 -0.26
C VAL A 122 10.83 -19.04 0.99
N PRO A 123 9.87 -18.13 1.24
CA PRO A 123 8.95 -18.26 2.36
C PRO A 123 7.91 -19.37 2.12
N THR A 124 7.29 -19.86 3.18
CA THR A 124 6.17 -20.81 3.10
C THR A 124 4.81 -20.11 3.21
N LEU A 125 4.78 -18.91 3.80
CA LEU A 125 3.62 -18.05 3.96
C LEU A 125 4.02 -16.59 3.74
N VAL A 126 3.25 -15.87 2.92
CA VAL A 126 3.40 -14.43 2.71
C VAL A 126 2.21 -13.69 3.28
N LYS A 127 2.45 -12.76 4.20
CA LYS A 127 1.44 -11.84 4.76
C LYS A 127 1.62 -10.47 4.13
N ILE A 128 0.56 -9.94 3.54
CA ILE A 128 0.62 -8.75 2.68
C ILE A 128 -0.29 -7.68 3.27
N ASP A 129 0.19 -6.44 3.40
CA ASP A 129 -0.66 -5.35 3.84
C ASP A 129 -1.80 -5.08 2.84
N GLY A 130 -2.98 -4.82 3.38
CA GLY A 130 -4.18 -4.47 2.61
C GLY A 130 -5.16 -5.62 2.43
N ASN A 131 -5.89 -5.61 1.31
CA ASN A 131 -7.05 -6.48 1.10
C ASN A 131 -6.94 -7.38 -0.14
N ARG A 132 -5.78 -7.41 -0.79
CA ARG A 132 -5.53 -8.21 -2.00
C ARG A 132 -4.11 -8.73 -1.99
N CYS A 133 -3.94 -9.96 -2.48
CA CYS A 133 -2.63 -10.56 -2.72
C CYS A 133 -2.30 -10.49 -4.21
N PRO A 134 -1.02 -10.29 -4.58
CA PRO A 134 -0.56 -10.55 -5.93
C PRO A 134 -0.60 -12.06 -6.21
N THR A 135 -0.60 -12.43 -7.49
CA THR A 135 -0.48 -13.84 -7.88
C THR A 135 0.93 -14.36 -7.58
N LEU A 136 1.03 -15.23 -6.57
CA LEU A 136 2.26 -15.85 -6.11
C LEU A 136 2.16 -17.37 -6.23
N SER A 137 3.29 -18.04 -6.43
CA SER A 137 3.41 -19.51 -6.31
C SER A 137 3.40 -19.98 -4.85
N ILE A 138 3.51 -19.04 -3.92
CA ILE A 138 3.58 -19.26 -2.47
C ILE A 138 2.22 -18.89 -1.87
N ARG A 139 1.78 -19.64 -0.86
CA ARG A 139 0.57 -19.31 -0.08
C ARG A 139 0.69 -17.90 0.47
N SER A 140 -0.35 -17.11 0.27
CA SER A 140 -0.39 -15.71 0.71
C SER A 140 -1.73 -15.35 1.31
N GLU A 141 -1.71 -14.49 2.33
CA GLU A 141 -2.89 -13.87 2.91
C GLU A 141 -2.75 -12.35 2.96
N ALA A 142 -3.88 -11.67 2.75
CA ALA A 142 -3.97 -10.22 2.89
C ALA A 142 -4.39 -9.88 4.32
N VAL A 143 -3.71 -8.92 4.94
CA VAL A 143 -3.96 -8.46 6.30
C VAL A 143 -4.28 -6.96 6.24
N ILE A 144 -5.53 -6.63 6.54
CA ILE A 144 -5.97 -5.23 6.59
C ILE A 144 -5.30 -4.54 7.77
N SER A 145 -4.62 -3.42 7.52
CA SER A 145 -3.80 -2.72 8.52
C SER A 145 -2.72 -3.61 9.12
N GLY A 146 -2.12 -4.44 8.26
CA GLY A 146 -1.07 -5.38 8.61
C GLY A 146 0.18 -4.68 9.14
N ASP A 147 0.47 -3.46 8.69
CA ASP A 147 1.57 -2.63 9.19
C ASP A 147 1.49 -2.37 10.71
N ALA A 148 0.28 -2.23 11.27
CA ALA A 148 0.05 -2.08 12.71
C ALA A 148 -0.01 -3.42 13.47
N LEU A 149 -0.45 -4.50 12.80
CA LEU A 149 -0.78 -5.78 13.44
C LEU A 149 0.34 -6.82 13.37
N VAL A 150 1.13 -6.82 12.29
CA VAL A 150 2.08 -7.87 11.96
C VAL A 150 3.48 -7.28 11.84
N LYS A 151 4.41 -7.76 12.66
CA LYS A 151 5.75 -7.16 12.78
C LYS A 151 6.60 -7.26 11.50
N CYS A 152 6.48 -8.33 10.73
CA CYS A 152 7.20 -8.44 9.46
C CYS A 152 6.62 -7.48 8.39
N ILE A 153 5.31 -7.23 8.39
CA ILE A 153 4.68 -6.21 7.53
C ILE A 153 5.13 -4.81 7.97
N SER A 154 5.14 -4.51 9.27
CA SER A 154 5.71 -3.26 9.80
C SER A 154 7.16 -3.02 9.37
N ALA A 155 8.00 -4.07 9.37
CA ALA A 155 9.36 -3.95 8.87
C ALA A 155 9.42 -3.70 7.36
N ALA A 156 8.60 -4.40 6.57
CA ALA A 156 8.48 -4.16 5.13
C ALA A 156 8.03 -2.73 4.81
N SER A 157 7.05 -2.18 5.55
CA SER A 157 6.57 -0.81 5.39
C SER A 157 7.68 0.22 5.58
N ILE A 158 8.53 0.02 6.59
CA ILE A 158 9.69 0.87 6.87
C ILE A 158 10.71 0.78 5.72
N LEU A 159 11.06 -0.44 5.27
CA LEU A 159 12.01 -0.61 4.16
C LEU A 159 11.51 0.05 2.87
N ALA A 160 10.24 -0.17 2.52
CA ALA A 160 9.63 0.43 1.34
C ALA A 160 9.60 1.96 1.45
N LYS A 161 9.17 2.50 2.60
CA LYS A 161 9.04 3.94 2.82
C LYS A 161 10.38 4.67 2.76
N VAL A 162 11.37 4.19 3.51
CA VAL A 162 12.70 4.82 3.56
C VAL A 162 13.37 4.75 2.19
N THR A 163 13.33 3.60 1.52
CA THR A 163 13.91 3.44 0.18
C THR A 163 13.26 4.39 -0.81
N ARG A 164 11.92 4.47 -0.81
CA ARG A 164 11.20 5.38 -1.68
C ARG A 164 11.56 6.84 -1.38
N ASP A 165 11.58 7.25 -0.11
CA ASP A 165 11.89 8.64 0.25
C ASP A 165 13.31 9.02 -0.21
N ARG A 166 14.29 8.12 -0.10
CA ARG A 166 15.65 8.31 -0.65
C ARG A 166 15.65 8.49 -2.18
N MET A 167 14.88 7.68 -2.91
CA MET A 167 14.71 7.86 -4.37
C MET A 167 14.14 9.24 -4.75
N LEU A 168 13.23 9.77 -3.95
CA LEU A 168 12.63 11.09 -4.21
C LEU A 168 13.59 12.25 -3.83
N LEU A 169 14.49 12.04 -2.87
CA LEU A 169 15.57 12.97 -2.58
C LEU A 169 16.59 13.03 -3.73
N GLU A 170 16.96 11.87 -4.28
CA GLU A 170 17.80 11.80 -5.48
C GLU A 170 17.12 12.49 -6.66
N LEU A 171 15.81 12.23 -6.84
CA LEU A 171 15.04 12.88 -7.90
C LEU A 171 14.98 14.41 -7.73
N HIS A 172 14.91 14.91 -6.49
CA HIS A 172 14.94 16.34 -6.21
C HIS A 172 16.24 17.00 -6.66
N GLN A 173 17.37 16.30 -6.59
CA GLN A 173 18.66 16.84 -7.05
C GLN A 173 18.63 17.13 -8.56
N THR A 174 17.98 16.26 -9.33
CA THR A 174 17.82 16.41 -10.78
C THR A 174 16.72 17.39 -11.15
N TYR A 175 15.61 17.41 -10.40
CA TYR A 175 14.46 18.28 -10.65
C TYR A 175 14.08 19.10 -9.41
N PRO A 176 14.92 20.08 -9.02
CA PRO A 176 14.72 20.84 -7.78
C PRO A 176 13.44 21.69 -7.81
N MET A 177 12.99 22.09 -9.00
CA MET A 177 11.80 22.93 -9.19
C MET A 177 10.50 22.29 -8.67
N TYR A 178 10.44 20.95 -8.55
CA TYR A 178 9.22 20.28 -8.08
C TYR A 178 9.14 20.12 -6.55
N GLY A 179 10.23 20.27 -5.78
CA GLY A 179 10.20 20.13 -4.32
C GLY A 179 10.00 18.70 -3.80
N PHE A 180 10.48 17.68 -4.54
CA PHE A 180 10.31 16.27 -4.16
C PHE A 180 10.90 15.89 -2.79
N ASP A 181 11.87 16.62 -2.28
CA ASP A 181 12.44 16.47 -0.95
C ASP A 181 11.44 16.76 0.17
N ALA A 182 10.53 17.71 -0.03
CA ALA A 182 9.56 18.14 0.97
C ALA A 182 8.31 17.24 1.01
N HIS A 183 7.81 16.82 -0.15
CA HIS A 183 6.52 16.12 -0.25
C HIS A 183 6.60 14.75 -0.91
N ALA A 184 7.79 14.22 -1.22
CA ALA A 184 7.99 12.87 -1.76
C ALA A 184 7.08 12.52 -2.97
N GLY A 185 6.81 13.52 -3.82
CA GLY A 185 5.95 13.39 -5.00
C GLY A 185 4.43 13.44 -4.75
N TYR A 186 3.95 13.60 -3.51
CA TYR A 186 2.51 13.80 -3.25
C TYR A 186 2.00 15.11 -3.84
N GLY A 187 0.72 15.15 -4.26
CA GLY A 187 0.09 16.31 -4.89
C GLY A 187 -0.24 17.44 -3.92
N THR A 188 0.77 17.99 -3.24
CA THR A 188 0.61 19.16 -2.36
C THR A 188 0.37 20.43 -3.19
N PRO A 189 -0.15 21.53 -2.59
CA PRO A 189 -0.30 22.80 -3.31
C PRO A 189 0.99 23.29 -3.97
N GLN A 190 2.15 23.06 -3.31
CA GLN A 190 3.48 23.34 -3.85
C GLN A 190 3.75 22.52 -5.12
N HIS A 191 3.55 21.21 -5.07
CA HIS A 191 3.80 20.33 -6.21
C HIS A 191 2.89 20.66 -7.40
N LEU A 192 1.61 20.92 -7.13
CA LEU A 192 0.64 21.31 -8.15
C LEU A 192 0.97 22.67 -8.78
N ALA A 193 1.53 23.60 -8.01
CA ALA A 193 2.02 24.87 -8.54
C ALA A 193 3.22 24.68 -9.47
N ALA A 194 4.22 23.91 -9.04
CA ALA A 194 5.38 23.57 -9.86
C ALA A 194 4.98 22.85 -11.16
N LEU A 195 4.03 21.91 -11.10
CA LEU A 195 3.48 21.24 -12.28
C LEU A 195 2.80 22.22 -13.27
N ARG A 196 2.11 23.24 -12.76
CA ARG A 196 1.48 24.28 -13.61
C ARG A 196 2.49 25.22 -14.24
N GLU A 197 3.60 25.48 -13.56
CA GLU A 197 4.63 26.44 -13.98
C GLU A 197 5.64 25.81 -14.93
N HIS A 198 6.10 24.59 -14.63
CA HIS A 198 7.20 23.93 -15.34
C HIS A 198 6.74 22.77 -16.25
N GLY A 199 5.48 22.36 -16.14
CA GLY A 199 4.96 21.16 -16.80
C GLY A 199 5.39 19.87 -16.09
N PRO A 200 4.97 18.68 -16.56
CA PRO A 200 5.44 17.41 -16.02
C PRO A 200 6.81 17.00 -16.58
N CYS A 201 7.67 16.43 -15.72
CA CYS A 201 8.86 15.66 -16.16
C CYS A 201 8.59 14.17 -16.35
N GLU A 202 9.58 13.41 -16.83
CA GLU A 202 9.47 11.97 -17.12
C GLU A 202 9.07 11.10 -15.91
N HIS A 203 9.36 11.55 -14.70
CA HIS A 203 9.02 10.82 -13.48
C HIS A 203 7.59 11.08 -12.97
N HIS A 204 6.78 11.87 -13.68
CA HIS A 204 5.37 12.07 -13.35
C HIS A 204 4.49 10.99 -13.97
N ARG A 205 3.53 10.49 -13.18
CA ARG A 205 2.57 9.45 -13.59
C ARG A 205 1.54 10.05 -14.50
N ARG A 206 1.72 9.85 -15.80
CA ARG A 206 0.92 10.49 -16.85
C ARG A 206 -0.53 10.07 -16.73
N SER A 207 -0.84 8.91 -16.21
CA SER A 207 -2.21 8.44 -16.01
C SER A 207 -2.97 9.18 -14.91
N PHE A 208 -2.31 9.94 -14.03
CA PHE A 208 -2.94 10.62 -12.89
C PHE A 208 -3.53 11.97 -13.33
N ALA A 209 -4.73 12.31 -12.85
CA ALA A 209 -5.50 13.44 -13.39
C ALA A 209 -4.76 14.79 -13.37
N PRO A 210 -4.13 15.24 -12.26
CA PRO A 210 -3.41 16.51 -12.25
C PRO A 210 -2.22 16.55 -13.23
N VAL A 211 -1.60 15.39 -13.49
CA VAL A 211 -0.47 15.27 -14.42
C VAL A 211 -0.96 15.27 -15.87
N ARG A 212 -2.05 14.56 -16.19
CA ARG A 212 -2.68 14.62 -17.52
C ARG A 212 -3.06 16.04 -17.90
N GLU A 213 -3.70 16.75 -16.98
CA GLU A 213 -4.13 18.14 -17.18
C GLU A 213 -2.94 19.06 -17.46
N ALA A 214 -1.83 18.87 -16.75
CA ALA A 214 -0.59 19.59 -16.99
C ALA A 214 -0.01 19.26 -18.39
N HIS A 215 0.05 18.00 -18.81
CA HIS A 215 0.48 17.65 -20.18
C HIS A 215 -0.36 18.32 -21.27
N LEU A 216 -1.69 18.34 -21.10
CA LEU A 216 -2.60 19.01 -22.04
C LEU A 216 -2.33 20.52 -22.12
N ARG A 217 -2.10 21.17 -20.98
CA ARG A 217 -1.79 22.60 -20.92
C ARG A 217 -0.51 22.97 -21.67
N PHE A 218 0.51 22.12 -21.59
CA PHE A 218 1.81 22.35 -22.24
C PHE A 218 1.88 21.82 -23.68
N GLY A 219 0.78 21.27 -24.22
CA GLY A 219 0.76 20.71 -25.58
C GLY A 219 1.62 19.45 -25.75
N THR A 220 1.98 18.78 -24.65
CA THR A 220 2.82 17.57 -24.63
C THR A 220 2.02 16.30 -24.40
N GLY A 221 0.73 16.30 -24.74
CA GLY A 221 -0.17 15.17 -24.51
C GLY A 221 0.37 13.87 -25.11
N VAL A 222 0.68 12.91 -24.25
CA VAL A 222 1.08 11.56 -24.66
C VAL A 222 -0.14 10.63 -24.57
N PRO A 223 -0.45 9.82 -25.60
CA PRO A 223 -1.49 8.81 -25.49
C PRO A 223 -1.17 7.83 -24.37
N LEU A 224 -2.15 7.57 -23.49
CA LEU A 224 -2.04 6.52 -22.48
C LEU A 224 -2.32 5.16 -23.13
N PRO A 225 -1.51 4.12 -22.83
CA PRO A 225 -1.83 2.76 -23.25
C PRO A 225 -3.21 2.38 -22.69
N GLY A 226 -4.13 1.96 -23.56
CA GLY A 226 -5.50 1.56 -23.16
C GLY A 226 -6.58 2.64 -23.28
N ALA A 227 -6.31 3.77 -23.92
CA ALA A 227 -7.34 4.74 -24.30
C ALA A 227 -8.25 4.28 -25.46
N ASP A 228 -7.90 3.17 -26.14
CA ASP A 228 -8.75 2.52 -27.12
C ASP A 228 -9.76 1.58 -26.43
N ALA A 229 -10.98 2.09 -26.30
CA ALA A 229 -12.27 1.38 -26.20
C ALA A 229 -12.45 0.28 -25.13
N VAL A 230 -13.12 0.65 -24.02
CA VAL A 230 -14.25 -0.15 -23.52
C VAL A 230 -15.47 0.78 -23.47
N ILE A 231 -16.12 0.98 -24.62
CA ILE A 231 -17.53 1.33 -24.60
C ILE A 231 -18.23 0.03 -24.23
N ALA A 232 -18.68 -0.06 -22.98
CA ALA A 232 -19.57 -1.13 -22.56
C ALA A 232 -20.89 -0.98 -23.34
N ALA A 233 -20.97 -1.65 -24.49
CA ALA A 233 -22.23 -2.00 -25.11
C ALA A 233 -22.82 -3.17 -24.31
N ASP A 234 -23.41 -2.86 -23.15
CA ASP A 234 -24.34 -3.74 -22.46
C ASP A 234 -25.29 -2.89 -21.62
N ALA A 235 -26.01 -2.03 -22.33
CA ALA A 235 -27.24 -1.42 -21.86
C ALA A 235 -28.33 -1.82 -22.85
N LEU A 236 -28.76 -3.08 -22.77
CA LEU A 236 -30.05 -3.61 -23.27
C LEU A 236 -30.07 -5.12 -23.03
N LEU A 237 -30.98 -5.56 -22.16
CA LEU A 237 -31.51 -6.93 -21.96
C LEU A 237 -31.40 -7.43 -20.51
N LEU A 238 -32.15 -6.81 -19.60
CA LEU A 238 -32.76 -7.50 -18.46
C LEU A 238 -34.12 -6.85 -18.14
N ASP A 239 -35.06 -6.94 -19.10
CA ASP A 239 -36.48 -7.07 -18.76
C ASP A 239 -36.74 -8.57 -18.64
N GLY A 240 -37.10 -9.04 -17.46
CA GLY A 240 -37.28 -10.47 -17.18
C GLY A 240 -37.61 -10.73 -15.72
N ASP A 241 -38.88 -10.58 -15.41
CA ASP A 241 -39.53 -10.88 -14.13
C ASP A 241 -39.10 -12.23 -13.55
N ALA A 242 -38.63 -12.23 -12.30
CA ALA A 242 -38.31 -13.44 -11.56
C ALA A 242 -38.74 -13.34 -10.09
N PHE A 243 -40.01 -13.06 -9.83
CA PHE A 243 -40.70 -13.49 -8.61
C PHE A 243 -42.07 -14.03 -8.98
N GLY A 244 -42.08 -15.32 -9.30
CA GLY A 244 -43.30 -16.10 -9.48
C GLY A 244 -44.08 -16.21 -8.18
N GLU A 245 -45.39 -16.16 -8.33
CA GLU A 245 -46.39 -16.46 -7.32
C GLU A 245 -46.14 -17.82 -6.65
N ALA A 246 -46.31 -17.86 -5.34
CA ALA A 246 -46.73 -19.05 -4.62
C ALA A 246 -47.80 -18.64 -3.62
N GLY A 247 -49.06 -18.75 -4.03
CA GLY A 247 -50.19 -18.78 -3.09
C GLY A 247 -50.30 -20.16 -2.45
N LEU A 248 -50.85 -20.21 -1.23
CA LEU A 248 -51.91 -21.12 -0.80
C LEU A 248 -52.20 -20.98 0.71
N ALA A 249 -53.51 -20.88 0.99
CA ALA A 249 -54.24 -20.97 2.26
C ALA A 249 -54.29 -19.71 3.16
#